data_AF-A0A1H0IPA7-F1
#
_entry.id   AF-A0A1H0IPA7-F1
#
_cell.length_a   1.000
_cell.length_b   1.000
_cell.length_c   1.000
_cell.angle_alpha   90.00
_cell.angle_beta   90.00
_cell.angle_gamma   90.00
#
_symmetry.space_group_name_H-M   'P 1'
#
loop_
_entity.id
_entity.type
_entity.pdbx_description
1 polymer ?
#
loop_
_entity_poly.entity_id
_entity_poly.type
_entity_poly.pdbx_seq_one_letter_code
_entity_poly.pdbx_strand_id
1 'polypeptide(L)'
;MKVDLTALEHGRVLVVGDVMLDRYWHGGTSRISPEAPVPVVRVEDADDRPGGAANVALNIAALGAHVALAGVVGTDENAELLKTRLADSNVSTHFQCSADIPTITKLRVMSRNQQLLRLDFEQRLDGVDTSDLITQVEQALPSCDVMILSDYGKGTLNQVEKLISSARAQGKRVLIDPKGSDFSKYRGASLITPNLTEFEAIVGACHSDAELARRGEALRVELELEALLITRSEKGMTLICDGQDPLHLPTRAQEVFDVTGAGDTVIGLMGLALASGHALAEAMMLANLGAGLVVAKPGTATLSIAELYTALHGDKLAEYGVIGQPSLIEAVRAAQHRGERVVMTNGCFDILHAGHVAYLEQAKRLGERLIVAVNDDASIGRLKGPKRPINPLNRRMQVLAGLGAVDWVVAFSDDTPQALIEAVLPDILVKGGDYLPEDIAGGEAVIASGGEVKVLGFEDGVSTTAMISSILDREH
;
A
#
# COMPACT_ATOMS: atom_id res chain seq x y z
N MET A 1 0.71 2.78 18.91
CA MET A 1 -0.62 3.05 18.33
C MET A 1 -0.95 1.88 17.42
N LYS A 2 -2.10 1.22 17.56
CA LYS A 2 -2.53 0.16 16.61
C LYS A 2 -3.30 0.87 15.51
N VAL A 3 -2.69 1.04 14.34
CA VAL A 3 -3.40 1.54 13.15
C VAL A 3 -4.08 0.37 12.48
N ASP A 4 -5.39 0.46 12.32
CA ASP A 4 -6.17 -0.55 11.61
C ASP A 4 -6.10 -0.31 10.10
N LEU A 5 -5.30 -1.10 9.39
CA LEU A 5 -5.21 -1.00 7.93
C LEU A 5 -6.41 -1.59 7.20
N THR A 6 -7.19 -2.46 7.84
CA THR A 6 -8.37 -3.07 7.19
C THR A 6 -9.47 -2.05 6.96
N ALA A 7 -9.52 -1.01 7.80
CA ALA A 7 -10.44 0.11 7.64
C ALA A 7 -10.21 0.89 6.32
N LEU A 8 -8.99 0.87 5.77
CA LEU A 8 -8.65 1.61 4.54
C LEU A 8 -9.46 1.12 3.33
N GLU A 9 -9.81 -0.16 3.27
CA GLU A 9 -10.62 -0.73 2.17
C GLU A 9 -12.03 -0.13 2.11
N HIS A 10 -12.52 0.43 3.21
CA HIS A 10 -13.85 1.04 3.30
C HIS A 10 -13.86 2.55 3.02
N GLY A 11 -12.69 3.18 2.91
CA GLY A 11 -12.59 4.60 2.62
C GLY A 11 -13.10 4.93 1.22
N ARG A 12 -13.93 5.98 1.13
CA ARG A 12 -14.42 6.50 -0.16
C ARG A 12 -13.86 7.90 -0.40
N VAL A 13 -13.03 8.03 -1.43
CA VAL A 13 -12.33 9.29 -1.73
C VAL A 13 -12.75 9.81 -3.10
N LEU A 14 -13.06 11.11 -3.17
CA LEU A 14 -13.24 11.82 -4.44
C LEU A 14 -12.00 12.68 -4.71
N VAL A 15 -11.23 12.35 -5.74
CA VAL A 15 -10.10 13.15 -6.20
C VAL A 15 -10.59 14.07 -7.31
N VAL A 16 -10.28 15.36 -7.23
CA VAL A 16 -10.60 16.37 -8.26
C VAL A 16 -9.32 17.12 -8.58
N GLY A 17 -8.95 17.23 -9.85
CA GLY A 17 -7.74 17.98 -10.18
C GLY A 17 -7.26 17.83 -11.60
N ASP A 18 -6.03 18.30 -11.82
CA ASP A 18 -5.38 18.26 -13.11
C ASP A 18 -4.98 16.82 -13.47
N VAL A 19 -5.72 16.24 -14.42
CA VAL A 19 -5.49 14.88 -14.93
C VAL A 19 -4.54 14.93 -16.11
N MET A 20 -3.54 14.04 -16.12
CA MET A 20 -2.57 13.97 -17.20
C MET A 20 -2.16 12.52 -17.53
N LEU A 21 -1.63 12.33 -18.74
CA LEU A 21 -1.02 11.08 -19.19
C LEU A 21 0.51 11.23 -19.18
N ASP A 22 1.19 10.43 -18.37
CA ASP A 22 2.64 10.29 -18.40
C ASP A 22 3.02 9.19 -19.40
N ARG A 23 3.64 9.59 -20.51
CA ARG A 23 4.07 8.68 -21.60
C ARG A 23 5.58 8.49 -21.57
N TYR A 24 6.05 7.26 -21.69
CA TYR A 24 7.46 6.91 -21.72
C TYR A 24 7.77 6.17 -23.02
N TRP A 25 8.64 6.75 -23.85
CA TRP A 25 9.16 6.09 -25.04
C TRP A 25 10.57 5.58 -24.78
N HIS A 26 10.74 4.27 -24.85
CA HIS A 26 12.02 3.60 -24.62
C HIS A 26 12.66 3.23 -25.95
N GLY A 27 13.94 3.57 -26.11
CA GLY A 27 14.66 3.29 -27.33
C GLY A 27 16.17 3.45 -27.24
N GLY A 28 16.90 2.74 -28.10
CA GLY A 28 18.35 2.89 -28.21
C GLY A 28 18.76 4.11 -29.04
N THR A 29 19.78 4.85 -28.57
CA THR A 29 20.50 5.85 -29.37
C THR A 29 21.77 5.25 -29.97
N SER A 30 21.71 4.80 -31.23
CA SER A 30 22.87 4.18 -31.91
C SER A 30 23.61 5.12 -32.86
N ARG A 31 23.00 6.25 -33.26
CA ARG A 31 23.58 7.20 -34.21
C ARG A 31 23.15 8.64 -33.95
N ILE A 32 23.93 9.58 -34.46
CA ILE A 32 23.59 11.00 -34.55
C ILE A 32 22.86 11.25 -35.89
N SER A 33 21.92 12.21 -35.89
CA SER A 33 21.17 12.57 -37.09
C SER A 33 22.09 13.21 -38.15
N PRO A 34 21.92 12.89 -39.45
CA PRO A 34 22.61 13.59 -40.53
C PRO A 34 22.04 15.00 -40.78
N GLU A 35 20.87 15.33 -40.23
CA GLU A 35 20.17 16.62 -40.43
C GLU A 35 20.57 17.67 -39.38
N ALA A 36 20.90 17.22 -38.17
CA ALA A 36 21.28 18.08 -37.05
C ALA A 36 22.13 17.28 -36.05
N PRO A 37 22.99 17.92 -35.24
CA PRO A 37 23.84 17.25 -34.25
C PRO A 37 23.04 16.80 -33.01
N VAL A 38 22.00 15.99 -33.23
CA VAL A 38 21.10 15.47 -32.20
C VAL A 38 21.04 13.94 -32.26
N PRO A 39 20.85 13.25 -31.11
CA PRO A 39 20.67 11.80 -31.10
C PRO A 39 19.43 11.35 -31.86
N VAL A 40 19.52 10.23 -32.59
CA VAL A 40 18.34 9.54 -33.14
C VAL A 40 17.94 8.42 -32.19
N VAL A 41 16.74 8.51 -31.64
CA VAL A 41 16.15 7.46 -30.80
C VAL A 41 15.27 6.57 -31.66
N ARG A 42 15.58 5.28 -31.72
CA ARG A 42 14.65 4.29 -32.28
C ARG A 42 13.75 3.81 -31.15
N VAL A 43 12.50 4.28 -31.13
CA VAL A 43 11.51 3.83 -30.14
C VAL A 43 11.16 2.36 -30.41
N GLU A 44 11.30 1.54 -29.39
CA GLU A 44 11.04 0.09 -29.42
C GLU A 44 9.89 -0.29 -28.48
N ASP A 45 9.70 0.48 -27.41
CA ASP A 45 8.68 0.25 -26.40
C ASP A 45 8.05 1.58 -25.94
N ALA A 46 6.78 1.51 -25.55
CA ALA A 46 6.00 2.65 -25.11
C ALA A 46 5.13 2.27 -23.91
N ASP A 47 5.28 3.01 -22.81
CA ASP A 47 4.54 2.81 -21.57
C ASP A 47 3.74 4.08 -21.24
N ASP A 48 2.44 3.91 -20.97
CA ASP A 48 1.47 4.99 -20.78
C ASP A 48 0.81 4.83 -19.42
N ARG A 49 1.01 5.83 -18.55
CA ARG A 49 0.59 5.80 -17.15
C ARG A 49 -0.27 7.02 -16.82
N PRO A 50 -1.35 6.86 -16.02
CA PRO A 50 -2.06 7.99 -15.47
C PRO A 50 -1.17 8.81 -14.51
N GLY A 51 -1.16 10.13 -14.70
CA GLY A 51 -0.36 11.09 -13.97
C GLY A 51 -1.19 12.19 -13.30
N GLY A 52 -0.55 13.00 -12.46
CA GLY A 52 -1.22 14.10 -11.75
C GLY A 52 -2.29 13.62 -10.77
N ALA A 53 -3.47 14.25 -10.80
CA ALA A 53 -4.61 13.82 -9.99
C ALA A 53 -4.99 12.34 -10.23
N ALA A 54 -4.74 11.81 -11.43
CA ALA A 54 -4.97 10.41 -11.72
C ALA A 54 -4.00 9.47 -10.99
N ASN A 55 -2.74 9.89 -10.78
CA ASN A 55 -1.77 9.13 -9.98
C ASN A 55 -2.18 9.09 -8.50
N VAL A 56 -2.71 10.19 -7.96
CA VAL A 56 -3.29 10.21 -6.60
C VAL A 56 -4.42 9.17 -6.48
N ALA A 57 -5.32 9.13 -7.46
CA ALA A 57 -6.42 8.16 -7.48
C ALA A 57 -5.92 6.72 -7.59
N LEU A 58 -4.90 6.45 -8.42
CA LEU A 58 -4.28 5.12 -8.53
C LEU A 58 -3.65 4.67 -7.22
N ASN A 59 -2.96 5.57 -6.50
CA ASN A 59 -2.37 5.25 -5.20
C ASN A 59 -3.43 4.85 -4.17
N ILE A 60 -4.59 5.50 -4.19
CA ILE A 60 -5.72 5.16 -3.32
C ILE A 60 -6.33 3.81 -3.72
N ALA A 61 -6.56 3.59 -5.02
CA ALA A 61 -7.13 2.33 -5.53
C ALA A 61 -6.22 1.12 -5.25
N ALA A 62 -4.90 1.29 -5.34
CA ALA A 62 -3.92 0.24 -5.03
C ALA A 62 -3.99 -0.26 -3.57
N LEU A 63 -4.56 0.56 -2.69
CA LEU A 63 -4.82 0.22 -1.28
C LEU A 63 -6.22 -0.37 -1.05
N GLY A 64 -6.92 -0.79 -2.10
CA GLY A 64 -8.21 -1.48 -2.02
C GLY A 64 -9.42 -0.58 -1.78
N ALA A 65 -9.22 0.74 -1.72
CA ALA A 65 -10.27 1.71 -1.41
C ALA A 65 -11.13 2.08 -2.62
N HIS A 66 -12.32 2.60 -2.35
CA HIS A 66 -13.20 3.14 -3.38
C HIS A 66 -12.78 4.57 -3.74
N VAL A 67 -12.45 4.80 -5.01
CA VAL A 67 -12.03 6.12 -5.48
C VAL A 67 -12.78 6.53 -6.74
N ALA A 68 -13.23 7.78 -6.72
CA ALA A 68 -13.72 8.49 -7.89
C ALA A 68 -12.73 9.61 -8.24
N LEU A 69 -12.52 9.83 -9.54
CA LEU A 69 -11.64 10.86 -10.07
C LEU A 69 -12.42 11.77 -11.01
N ALA A 70 -12.41 13.07 -10.71
CA ALA A 70 -12.99 14.10 -11.56
C ALA A 70 -11.91 15.04 -12.10
N GLY A 71 -12.07 15.48 -13.35
CA GLY A 71 -11.12 16.36 -14.00
C GLY A 71 -11.54 16.78 -15.40
N VAL A 72 -10.72 17.60 -16.04
CA VAL A 72 -10.94 18.06 -17.42
C VAL A 72 -9.96 17.37 -18.34
N VAL A 73 -10.46 16.81 -19.44
CA VAL A 73 -9.65 16.13 -20.46
C VAL A 73 -10.04 16.60 -21.87
N GLY A 74 -9.15 16.38 -22.84
CA GLY A 74 -9.44 16.64 -24.23
C GLY A 74 -10.41 15.59 -24.82
N THR A 75 -10.86 15.85 -26.04
CA THR A 75 -11.59 14.85 -26.85
C THR A 75 -10.62 14.15 -27.79
N ASP A 76 -9.72 13.35 -27.21
CA ASP A 76 -8.60 12.73 -27.92
C ASP A 76 -8.29 11.30 -27.44
N GLU A 77 -7.39 10.61 -28.15
CA GLU A 77 -6.98 9.23 -27.84
C GLU A 77 -6.34 9.09 -26.46
N ASN A 78 -5.68 10.15 -25.96
CA ASN A 78 -5.04 10.14 -24.65
C ASN A 78 -6.10 10.13 -23.53
N ALA A 79 -7.22 10.83 -23.69
CA ALA A 79 -8.35 10.77 -22.76
C ALA A 79 -8.95 9.36 -22.67
N GLU A 80 -9.17 8.71 -23.82
CA GLU A 80 -9.72 7.35 -23.87
C GLU A 80 -8.76 6.31 -23.26
N LEU A 81 -7.45 6.49 -23.49
CA LEU A 81 -6.43 5.65 -22.86
C LEU A 81 -6.42 5.82 -21.34
N LEU A 82 -6.49 7.06 -20.85
CA LEU A 82 -6.60 7.34 -19.41
C LEU A 82 -7.83 6.66 -18.80
N LYS A 83 -9.01 6.81 -19.41
CA LYS A 83 -10.26 6.16 -18.95
C LYS A 83 -10.09 4.65 -18.86
N THR A 84 -9.48 4.03 -19.86
CA THR A 84 -9.23 2.58 -19.89
C THR A 84 -8.31 2.14 -18.75
N ARG A 85 -7.16 2.81 -18.59
CA ARG A 85 -6.19 2.48 -17.53
C ARG A 85 -6.74 2.68 -16.11
N LEU A 86 -7.55 3.70 -15.93
CA LEU A 86 -8.21 3.99 -14.65
C LEU A 86 -9.31 2.96 -14.35
N ALA A 87 -10.09 2.55 -15.36
CA ALA A 87 -11.08 1.49 -15.22
C ALA A 87 -10.45 0.14 -14.87
N ASP A 88 -9.33 -0.22 -15.51
CA ASP A 88 -8.54 -1.43 -15.20
C ASP A 88 -8.06 -1.46 -13.73
N SER A 89 -7.94 -0.27 -13.12
CA SER A 89 -7.51 -0.08 -11.73
C SER A 89 -8.67 0.18 -10.76
N ASN A 90 -9.93 -0.06 -11.18
CA ASN A 90 -11.15 0.18 -10.40
C ASN A 90 -11.37 1.65 -9.96
N VAL A 91 -10.85 2.63 -10.71
CA VAL A 91 -11.10 4.05 -10.47
C VAL A 91 -12.33 4.50 -11.27
N SER A 92 -13.34 5.03 -10.59
CA SER A 92 -14.49 5.64 -11.26
C SER A 92 -14.13 7.01 -11.83
N THR A 93 -14.49 7.32 -13.06
CA THR A 93 -14.11 8.58 -13.72
C THR A 93 -15.31 9.50 -13.99
N HIS A 94 -15.13 10.78 -13.70
CA HIS A 94 -16.06 11.88 -13.93
C HIS A 94 -15.33 12.98 -14.70
N PHE A 95 -15.11 12.72 -15.99
CA PHE A 95 -14.38 13.64 -16.84
C PHE A 95 -15.31 14.58 -17.59
N GLN A 96 -14.99 15.86 -17.52
CA GLN A 96 -15.48 16.84 -18.47
C GLN A 96 -14.57 16.80 -19.70
N CYS A 97 -15.11 16.38 -20.84
CA CYS A 97 -14.40 16.42 -22.11
C CYS A 97 -14.58 17.79 -22.77
N SER A 98 -13.48 18.37 -23.26
CA SER A 98 -13.49 19.58 -24.08
C SER A 98 -12.81 19.32 -25.43
N ALA A 99 -13.36 19.89 -26.50
CA ALA A 99 -12.76 19.82 -27.84
C ALA A 99 -11.70 20.91 -28.07
N ASP A 100 -11.65 21.92 -27.19
CA ASP A 100 -10.80 23.11 -27.35
C ASP A 100 -9.38 22.91 -26.81
N ILE A 101 -9.17 21.86 -26.03
CA ILE A 101 -7.93 21.57 -25.32
C ILE A 101 -7.47 20.14 -25.60
N PRO A 102 -6.16 19.88 -25.66
CA PRO A 102 -5.64 18.52 -25.62
C PRO A 102 -5.65 18.00 -24.17
N THR A 103 -5.79 16.69 -24.02
CA THR A 103 -5.48 16.00 -22.76
C THR A 103 -4.01 16.21 -22.41
N ILE A 104 -3.75 16.71 -21.20
CA ILE A 104 -2.41 17.02 -20.72
C ILE A 104 -1.55 15.76 -20.81
N THR A 105 -0.48 15.82 -21.60
CA THR A 105 0.41 14.68 -21.82
C THR A 105 1.85 15.08 -21.60
N LYS A 106 2.55 14.29 -20.77
CA LYS A 106 3.96 14.45 -20.43
C LYS A 106 4.74 13.29 -21.02
N LEU A 107 5.33 13.48 -22.20
CA LEU A 107 6.07 12.45 -22.90
C LEU A 107 7.57 12.54 -22.57
N ARG A 108 8.13 11.47 -22.03
CA ARG A 108 9.56 11.33 -21.71
C ARG A 108 10.21 10.34 -22.66
N VAL A 109 11.28 10.77 -23.32
CA VAL A 109 12.07 9.91 -24.20
C VAL A 109 13.25 9.35 -23.41
N MET A 110 13.31 8.02 -23.28
CA MET A 110 14.25 7.29 -22.45
C MET A 110 15.22 6.47 -23.30
N SER A 111 16.51 6.53 -22.99
CA SER A 111 17.53 5.65 -23.59
C SER A 111 18.55 5.20 -22.55
N ARG A 112 18.83 3.89 -22.49
CA ARG A 112 19.78 3.29 -21.53
C ARG A 112 19.56 3.78 -20.09
N ASN A 113 18.30 3.82 -19.65
CA ASN A 113 17.85 4.31 -18.33
C ASN A 113 18.14 5.80 -18.06
N GLN A 114 18.42 6.60 -19.09
CA GLN A 114 18.55 8.05 -18.99
C GLN A 114 17.41 8.75 -19.74
N GLN A 115 16.82 9.78 -19.14
CA GLN A 115 15.88 10.65 -19.82
C GLN A 115 16.64 11.62 -20.73
N LEU A 116 16.32 11.58 -22.03
CA LEU A 116 16.94 12.43 -23.05
C LEU A 116 16.18 13.74 -23.25
N LEU A 117 14.86 13.67 -23.29
CA LEU A 117 13.98 14.82 -23.54
C LEU A 117 12.62 14.61 -22.87
N ARG A 118 11.97 15.71 -22.51
CA ARG A 118 10.55 15.75 -22.14
C ARG A 118 9.78 16.66 -23.08
N LEU A 119 8.67 16.18 -23.61
CA LEU A 119 7.72 16.90 -24.46
C LEU A 119 6.41 17.06 -23.69
N ASP A 120 6.04 18.30 -23.43
CA ASP A 120 4.81 18.62 -22.71
C ASP A 120 3.75 19.08 -23.73
N PHE A 121 2.68 18.30 -23.87
CA PHE A 121 1.52 18.63 -24.69
C PHE A 121 0.40 19.09 -23.77
N GLU A 122 0.30 20.40 -23.58
CA GLU A 122 -0.69 21.00 -22.70
C GLU A 122 -1.07 22.40 -23.17
N GLN A 123 -2.31 22.79 -22.86
CA GLN A 123 -2.76 24.18 -22.92
C GLN A 123 -3.25 24.56 -21.54
N ARG A 124 -3.07 25.82 -21.14
CA ARG A 124 -3.63 26.31 -19.88
C ARG A 124 -5.15 26.28 -19.99
N LEU A 125 -5.81 25.73 -18.98
CA LEU A 125 -7.27 25.66 -18.89
C LEU A 125 -7.89 26.98 -18.38
N ASP A 126 -7.10 28.05 -18.34
CA ASP A 126 -7.52 29.37 -17.92
C ASP A 126 -8.57 29.90 -18.91
N GLY A 127 -9.83 29.95 -18.48
CA GLY A 127 -10.96 30.36 -19.31
C GLY A 127 -11.77 29.21 -19.93
N VAL A 128 -11.41 27.95 -19.67
CA VAL A 128 -12.29 26.80 -19.94
C VAL A 128 -13.44 26.82 -18.93
N ASP A 129 -14.67 26.74 -19.43
CA ASP A 129 -15.85 26.60 -18.56
C ASP A 129 -15.81 25.24 -17.86
N THR A 130 -15.68 25.23 -16.55
CA THR A 130 -15.63 24.03 -15.70
C THR A 130 -16.96 23.76 -14.98
N SER A 131 -18.06 24.38 -15.42
CA SER A 131 -19.38 24.23 -14.79
C SER A 131 -19.90 22.79 -14.80
N ASP A 132 -19.62 22.04 -15.87
CA ASP A 132 -19.98 20.62 -15.96
C ASP A 132 -19.18 19.77 -14.97
N LEU A 133 -17.88 20.03 -14.83
CA LEU A 133 -17.04 19.39 -13.81
C LEU A 133 -17.61 19.62 -12.41
N ILE A 134 -17.98 20.85 -12.07
CA ILE A 134 -18.54 21.18 -10.76
C ILE A 134 -19.85 20.42 -10.53
N THR A 135 -20.71 20.35 -11.54
CA THR A 135 -21.97 19.59 -11.47
C THR A 135 -21.69 18.09 -11.22
N GLN A 136 -20.71 17.51 -11.92
CA GLN A 136 -20.31 16.12 -11.71
C GLN A 136 -19.75 15.88 -10.31
N VAL A 137 -18.92 16.80 -9.80
CA VAL A 137 -18.39 16.74 -8.42
C VAL A 137 -19.52 16.81 -7.40
N GLU A 138 -20.46 17.75 -7.55
CA GLU A 138 -21.60 17.91 -6.65
C GLU A 138 -22.49 16.66 -6.59
N GLN A 139 -22.64 15.95 -7.70
CA GLN A 139 -23.35 14.67 -7.77
C GLN A 139 -22.59 13.51 -7.12
N ALA A 140 -21.26 13.55 -7.15
CA ALA A 140 -20.40 12.52 -6.55
C ALA A 140 -20.17 12.70 -5.04
N LEU A 141 -20.24 13.94 -4.52
CA LEU A 141 -19.98 14.29 -3.12
C LEU A 141 -20.76 13.44 -2.08
N PRO A 142 -22.05 13.11 -2.27
CA PRO A 142 -22.79 12.28 -1.30
C PRO A 142 -22.17 10.90 -1.09
N SER A 143 -21.49 10.37 -2.11
CA SER A 143 -20.92 9.01 -2.13
C SER A 143 -19.49 8.92 -1.60
N CYS A 144 -18.83 10.04 -1.29
CA CYS A 144 -17.48 10.05 -0.72
C CYS A 144 -17.46 10.52 0.73
N ASP A 145 -16.39 10.19 1.45
CA ASP A 145 -16.15 10.61 2.84
C ASP A 145 -15.20 11.81 2.89
N VAL A 146 -14.21 11.83 1.99
CA VAL A 146 -13.20 12.90 1.85
C VAL A 146 -13.06 13.30 0.39
N MET A 147 -12.87 14.59 0.14
CA MET A 147 -12.48 15.12 -1.17
C MET A 147 -11.02 15.57 -1.16
N ILE A 148 -10.26 15.20 -2.19
CA ILE A 148 -8.89 15.66 -2.43
C ILE A 148 -8.89 16.56 -3.67
N LEU A 149 -8.34 17.76 -3.55
CA LEU A 149 -8.10 18.68 -4.65
C LEU A 149 -6.60 18.66 -4.99
N SER A 150 -6.25 18.12 -6.16
CA SER A 150 -4.87 17.98 -6.60
C SER A 150 -4.55 19.05 -7.66
N ASP A 151 -3.91 20.14 -7.23
CA ASP A 151 -3.59 21.28 -8.09
C ASP A 151 -2.18 21.14 -8.67
N TYR A 152 -2.07 21.10 -10.00
CA TYR A 152 -0.79 21.12 -10.73
C TYR A 152 -0.57 22.45 -11.47
N GLY A 153 -1.43 23.44 -11.23
CA GLY A 153 -1.43 24.73 -11.89
C GLY A 153 -1.79 24.65 -13.36
N LYS A 154 -2.63 23.68 -13.77
CA LYS A 154 -3.07 23.53 -15.18
C LYS A 154 -4.43 24.12 -15.46
N GLY A 155 -5.19 24.43 -14.40
CA GLY A 155 -6.40 25.26 -14.47
C GLY A 155 -7.71 24.48 -14.31
N THR A 156 -7.66 23.16 -14.07
CA THR A 156 -8.89 22.38 -13.76
C THR A 156 -9.59 22.92 -12.52
N LEU A 157 -8.81 23.39 -11.55
CA LEU A 157 -9.28 23.95 -10.28
C LEU A 157 -9.46 25.49 -10.35
N ASN A 158 -9.94 26.03 -11.47
CA ASN A 158 -10.19 27.47 -11.64
C ASN A 158 -11.37 28.02 -10.80
N GLN A 159 -12.18 27.14 -10.22
CA GLN A 159 -13.30 27.47 -9.30
C GLN A 159 -13.13 26.70 -7.97
N VAL A 160 -11.91 26.63 -7.45
CA VAL A 160 -11.56 25.84 -6.27
C VAL A 160 -12.36 26.24 -5.02
N GLU A 161 -12.66 27.53 -4.86
CA GLU A 161 -13.45 28.08 -3.75
C GLU A 161 -14.88 27.50 -3.75
N LYS A 162 -15.47 27.32 -4.94
CA LYS A 162 -16.80 26.70 -5.09
C LYS A 162 -16.75 25.21 -4.75
N LEU A 163 -15.72 24.49 -5.18
CA LEU A 163 -15.52 23.08 -4.83
C LEU A 163 -15.37 22.91 -3.31
N ILE A 164 -14.53 23.73 -2.67
CA ILE A 164 -14.33 23.72 -1.21
C ILE A 164 -15.66 23.98 -0.51
N SER A 165 -16.35 25.07 -0.86
CA SER A 165 -17.62 25.43 -0.19
C SER A 165 -18.71 24.37 -0.38
N SER A 166 -18.88 23.79 -1.58
CA SER A 166 -19.86 22.72 -1.83
C SER A 166 -19.58 21.46 -0.99
N ALA A 167 -18.31 21.05 -0.86
CA ALA A 167 -17.94 19.90 -0.03
C ALA A 167 -18.09 20.19 1.46
N ARG A 168 -17.66 21.36 1.93
CA ARG A 168 -17.78 21.77 3.35
C ARG A 168 -19.24 21.93 3.78
N ALA A 169 -20.13 22.42 2.90
CA ALA A 169 -21.56 22.51 3.16
C ALA A 169 -22.23 21.14 3.40
N GLN A 170 -21.65 20.06 2.85
CA GLN A 170 -22.08 18.67 3.08
C GLN A 170 -21.32 17.99 4.23
N GLY A 171 -20.54 18.73 5.01
CA GLY A 171 -19.75 18.21 6.13
C GLY A 171 -18.56 17.34 5.71
N LYS A 172 -18.15 17.39 4.44
CA LYS A 172 -16.99 16.61 3.95
C LYS A 172 -15.69 17.32 4.32
N ARG A 173 -14.63 16.54 4.55
CA ARG A 173 -13.27 17.08 4.66
C ARG A 173 -12.69 17.32 3.26
N VAL A 174 -11.93 18.39 3.13
CA VAL A 174 -11.29 18.80 1.87
C VAL A 174 -9.79 18.90 2.08
N LEU A 175 -9.04 18.06 1.37
CA LEU A 175 -7.59 18.05 1.36
C LEU A 175 -7.09 18.68 0.06
N ILE A 176 -6.00 19.43 0.13
CA ILE A 176 -5.46 20.14 -1.03
C ILE A 176 -3.97 19.89 -1.16
N ASP A 177 -3.55 19.41 -2.34
CA ASP A 177 -2.15 19.45 -2.76
C ASP A 177 -1.95 20.74 -3.54
N PRO A 178 -1.29 21.76 -2.95
CA PRO A 178 -1.36 23.10 -3.47
C PRO A 178 -0.35 23.33 -4.60
N LYS A 179 -0.71 24.21 -5.54
CA LYS A 179 0.25 24.83 -6.46
C LYS A 179 0.21 26.34 -6.43
N GLY A 180 1.37 26.93 -6.74
CA GLY A 180 1.55 28.36 -6.94
C GLY A 180 2.11 29.07 -5.72
N SER A 181 2.07 30.40 -5.78
CA SER A 181 2.55 31.31 -4.73
C SER A 181 1.42 32.06 -4.03
N ASP A 182 0.18 31.61 -4.19
CA ASP A 182 -0.99 32.17 -3.53
C ASP A 182 -1.91 31.04 -3.08
N PHE A 183 -2.05 30.90 -1.75
CA PHE A 183 -2.89 29.90 -1.12
C PHE A 183 -4.23 30.47 -0.63
N SER A 184 -4.50 31.76 -0.86
CA SER A 184 -5.74 32.41 -0.42
C SER A 184 -6.99 31.76 -1.05
N LYS A 185 -6.88 31.28 -2.29
CA LYS A 185 -7.91 30.49 -2.99
C LYS A 185 -8.30 29.18 -2.30
N TYR A 186 -7.46 28.69 -1.38
CA TYR A 186 -7.71 27.44 -0.65
C TYR A 186 -8.36 27.65 0.73
N ARG A 187 -8.79 28.88 1.04
CA ARG A 187 -9.41 29.23 2.32
C ARG A 187 -10.59 28.31 2.66
N GLY A 188 -10.65 27.85 3.91
CA GLY A 188 -11.73 27.01 4.45
C GLY A 188 -11.59 25.50 4.15
N ALA A 189 -10.50 25.09 3.50
CA ALA A 189 -10.16 23.67 3.36
C ALA A 189 -9.83 23.03 4.72
N SER A 190 -9.92 21.69 4.81
CA SER A 190 -9.57 20.98 6.05
C SER A 190 -8.06 20.88 6.21
N LEU A 191 -7.35 20.50 5.14
CA LEU A 191 -5.90 20.31 5.18
C LEU A 191 -5.28 20.74 3.87
N ILE A 192 -4.13 21.42 3.95
CA ILE A 192 -3.26 21.66 2.79
C ILE A 192 -1.92 20.98 3.06
N THR A 193 -1.32 20.39 2.01
CA THR A 193 -0.09 19.59 2.10
C THR A 193 1.10 20.17 1.31
N PRO A 194 1.53 21.44 1.51
CA PRO A 194 2.63 22.00 0.73
C PRO A 194 3.96 21.29 1.03
N ASN A 195 4.87 21.25 0.06
CA ASN A 195 6.27 21.00 0.37
C ASN A 195 6.94 22.24 0.99
N LEU A 196 8.12 22.07 1.60
CA LEU A 196 8.83 23.15 2.27
C LEU A 196 9.06 24.36 1.35
N THR A 197 9.43 24.14 0.09
CA THR A 197 9.66 25.21 -0.88
C THR A 197 8.38 25.99 -1.19
N GLU A 198 7.26 25.28 -1.39
CA GLU A 198 5.94 25.89 -1.62
C GLU A 198 5.47 26.66 -0.39
N PHE A 199 5.68 26.11 0.81
CA PHE A 199 5.38 26.79 2.07
C PHE A 199 6.21 28.08 2.26
N GLU A 200 7.53 28.00 2.08
CA GLU A 200 8.44 29.15 2.22
C GLU A 200 8.22 30.21 1.14
N ALA A 201 7.68 29.85 -0.03
CA ALA A 201 7.27 30.82 -1.03
C ALA A 201 6.12 31.72 -0.55
N ILE A 202 5.30 31.24 0.39
CA ILE A 202 4.19 31.98 0.99
C ILE A 202 4.64 32.73 2.24
N VAL A 203 5.25 32.03 3.19
CA VAL A 203 5.54 32.58 4.52
C VAL A 203 6.95 33.16 4.66
N GLY A 204 7.78 33.04 3.63
CA GLY A 204 9.22 33.32 3.65
C GLY A 204 10.06 32.18 4.23
N ALA A 205 11.38 32.24 4.02
CA ALA A 205 12.32 31.23 4.51
C ALA A 205 12.23 31.02 6.04
N CYS A 206 12.34 29.77 6.48
CA CYS A 206 12.28 29.35 7.87
C CYS A 206 13.61 28.70 8.29
N HIS A 207 14.23 29.20 9.36
CA HIS A 207 15.57 28.74 9.76
C HIS A 207 15.56 27.72 10.91
N SER A 208 14.39 27.44 11.50
CA SER A 208 14.23 26.47 12.58
C SER A 208 12.84 25.84 12.57
N ASP A 209 12.70 24.69 13.22
CA ASP A 209 11.43 23.98 13.37
C ASP A 209 10.40 24.83 14.16
N ALA A 210 10.86 25.57 15.16
CA ALA A 210 10.03 26.50 15.92
C ALA A 210 9.51 27.66 15.06
N GLU A 211 10.34 28.19 14.16
CA GLU A 211 9.93 29.24 13.24
C GLU A 211 8.95 28.73 12.19
N LEU A 212 9.22 27.55 11.63
CA LEU A 212 8.33 26.86 10.69
C LEU A 212 6.96 26.62 11.32
N ALA A 213 6.93 26.08 12.55
CA ALA A 213 5.69 25.88 13.29
C ALA A 213 4.91 27.18 13.53
N ARG A 214 5.59 28.24 14.00
CA ARG A 214 4.94 29.54 14.27
C ARG A 214 4.35 30.16 13.01
N ARG A 215 5.10 30.15 11.89
CA ARG A 215 4.61 30.69 10.62
C ARG A 215 3.53 29.81 10.01
N GLY A 216 3.63 28.50 10.18
CA GLY A 216 2.63 27.54 9.71
C GLY A 216 1.30 27.70 10.45
N GLU A 217 1.34 27.93 11.77
CA GLU A 217 0.14 28.22 12.55
C GLU A 217 -0.51 29.54 12.13
N ALA A 218 0.29 30.59 11.87
CA ALA A 218 -0.23 31.85 11.36
C ALA A 218 -0.95 31.66 10.01
N LEU A 219 -0.35 30.89 9.09
CA LEU A 219 -0.96 30.58 7.79
C LEU A 219 -2.22 29.72 7.93
N ARG A 220 -2.22 28.73 8.84
CA ARG A 220 -3.38 27.88 9.14
C ARG A 220 -4.57 28.71 9.60
N VAL A 221 -4.34 29.64 10.52
CA VAL A 221 -5.36 30.57 11.01
C VAL A 221 -5.82 31.53 9.90
N GLU A 222 -4.87 32.11 9.15
CA GLU A 222 -5.17 33.02 8.05
C GLU A 222 -6.08 32.38 7.00
N LEU A 223 -5.83 31.12 6.64
CA LEU A 223 -6.59 30.37 5.63
C LEU A 223 -7.77 29.57 6.20
N GLU A 224 -8.05 29.66 7.50
CA GLU A 224 -9.15 28.96 8.17
C GLU A 224 -9.09 27.43 8.01
N LEU A 225 -7.90 26.86 8.16
CA LEU A 225 -7.65 25.42 7.99
C LEU A 225 -7.83 24.65 9.32
N GLU A 226 -8.33 23.40 9.23
CA GLU A 226 -8.32 22.47 10.37
C GLU A 226 -6.87 22.08 10.72
N ALA A 227 -6.04 21.81 9.70
CA ALA A 227 -4.62 21.50 9.86
C ALA A 227 -3.78 21.93 8.65
N LEU A 228 -2.47 22.00 8.85
CA LEU A 228 -1.45 22.21 7.80
C LEU A 228 -0.39 21.11 7.92
N LEU A 229 -0.12 20.39 6.83
CA LEU A 229 0.92 19.36 6.78
C LEU A 229 2.04 19.79 5.84
N ILE A 230 3.22 20.09 6.38
CA ILE A 230 4.37 20.51 5.59
C ILE A 230 5.26 19.29 5.35
N THR A 231 5.47 18.92 4.09
CA THR A 231 6.45 17.87 3.72
C THR A 231 7.85 18.48 3.59
N ARG A 232 8.85 17.82 4.19
CA ARG A 232 10.19 18.37 4.43
C ARG A 232 11.30 17.43 3.93
N SER A 233 11.03 16.68 2.86
CA SER A 233 11.98 15.76 2.23
C SER A 233 12.64 14.82 3.28
N GLU A 234 13.96 14.84 3.39
CA GLU A 234 14.74 14.01 4.33
C GLU A 234 14.43 14.32 5.82
N LYS A 235 13.87 15.49 6.12
CA LYS A 235 13.42 15.84 7.48
C LYS A 235 12.04 15.28 7.82
N GLY A 236 11.40 14.57 6.88
CA GLY A 236 10.08 13.97 7.05
C GLY A 236 8.95 14.98 6.90
N MET A 237 8.05 15.07 7.89
CA MET A 237 6.84 15.88 7.83
C MET A 237 6.59 16.66 9.12
N THR A 238 5.82 17.73 9.03
CA THR A 238 5.38 18.52 10.19
C THR A 238 3.90 18.83 10.07
N LEU A 239 3.12 18.36 11.03
CA LEU A 239 1.68 18.59 11.13
C LEU A 239 1.40 19.67 12.18
N ILE A 240 0.61 20.66 11.80
CA ILE A 240 0.20 21.77 12.65
C ILE A 240 -1.34 21.75 12.73
N CYS A 241 -1.86 21.66 13.95
CA CYS A 241 -3.28 21.55 14.24
C CYS A 241 -3.69 22.59 15.29
N ASP A 242 -4.96 23.00 15.26
CA ASP A 242 -5.50 23.94 16.24
C ASP A 242 -5.36 23.43 17.69
N GLY A 243 -4.81 24.28 18.57
CA GLY A 243 -4.69 23.99 19.99
C GLY A 243 -3.78 22.79 20.36
N GLN A 244 -2.95 22.31 19.43
CA GLN A 244 -2.02 21.21 19.65
C GLN A 244 -0.57 21.64 19.36
N ASP A 245 0.38 21.03 20.06
CA ASP A 245 1.79 21.22 19.74
C ASP A 245 2.11 20.64 18.34
N PRO A 246 2.98 21.29 17.56
CA PRO A 246 3.39 20.79 16.25
C PRO A 246 3.96 19.38 16.34
N LEU A 247 3.44 18.49 15.49
CA LEU A 247 3.91 17.11 15.42
C LEU A 247 4.93 16.97 14.29
N HIS A 248 6.19 16.77 14.66
CA HIS A 248 7.27 16.48 13.72
C HIS A 248 7.48 14.97 13.61
N LEU A 249 7.49 14.45 12.39
CA LEU A 249 7.75 13.04 12.13
C LEU A 249 8.89 12.90 11.12
N PRO A 250 10.07 12.36 11.51
CA PRO A 250 11.17 12.17 10.58
C PRO A 250 10.83 11.10 9.53
N THR A 251 11.46 11.19 8.36
CA THR A 251 11.33 10.14 7.34
C THR A 251 11.95 8.83 7.83
N ARG A 252 11.43 7.69 7.36
CA ARG A 252 12.03 6.37 7.56
C ARG A 252 12.69 5.82 6.29
N ALA A 253 12.74 6.60 5.22
CA ALA A 253 13.38 6.19 3.97
C ALA A 253 14.88 5.94 4.20
N GLN A 254 15.34 4.71 3.96
CA GLN A 254 16.76 4.35 4.06
C GLN A 254 17.50 4.57 2.74
N GLU A 255 16.82 4.39 1.60
CA GLU A 255 17.38 4.58 0.25
C GLU A 255 16.39 5.38 -0.61
N VAL A 256 16.90 6.38 -1.34
CA VAL A 256 16.10 7.23 -2.24
C VAL A 256 16.54 6.95 -3.67
N PHE A 257 15.63 6.38 -4.46
CA PHE A 257 15.84 6.08 -5.88
C PHE A 257 15.20 7.16 -6.76
N ASP A 258 13.91 7.44 -6.56
CA ASP A 258 13.14 8.43 -7.34
C ASP A 258 12.10 9.10 -6.45
N VAL A 259 12.07 10.44 -6.42
CA VAL A 259 11.12 11.20 -5.59
C VAL A 259 9.81 11.52 -6.31
N THR A 260 9.68 11.11 -7.57
CA THR A 260 8.52 11.40 -8.40
C THR A 260 7.26 10.73 -7.84
N GLY A 261 6.19 11.49 -7.60
CA GLY A 261 4.92 10.97 -7.10
C GLY A 261 4.86 10.72 -5.58
N ALA A 262 5.92 11.07 -4.83
CA ALA A 262 5.90 10.96 -3.37
C ALA A 262 4.82 11.87 -2.75
N GLY A 263 4.66 13.11 -3.26
CA GLY A 263 3.60 14.03 -2.84
C GLY A 263 2.20 13.46 -3.08
N ASP A 264 1.97 12.86 -4.24
CA ASP A 264 0.70 12.21 -4.58
C ASP A 264 0.37 11.07 -3.60
N THR A 265 1.39 10.29 -3.23
CA THR A 265 1.26 9.22 -2.23
C THR A 265 0.91 9.79 -0.85
N VAL A 266 1.54 10.90 -0.45
CA VAL A 266 1.25 11.56 0.82
C VAL A 266 -0.19 12.01 0.90
N ILE A 267 -0.66 12.80 -0.06
CA ILE A 267 -2.03 13.32 0.00
C ILE A 267 -3.07 12.21 -0.18
N GLY A 268 -2.79 11.21 -1.03
CA GLY A 268 -3.63 10.04 -1.21
C GLY A 268 -3.83 9.24 0.08
N LEU A 269 -2.74 8.92 0.78
CA LEU A 269 -2.80 8.23 2.07
C LEU A 269 -3.42 9.08 3.18
N MET A 270 -3.13 10.38 3.22
CA MET A 270 -3.78 11.31 4.16
C MET A 270 -5.30 11.27 3.98
N GLY A 271 -5.77 11.42 2.74
CA GLY A 271 -7.20 11.45 2.45
C GLY A 271 -7.88 10.12 2.70
N LEU A 272 -7.22 9.01 2.33
CA LEU A 272 -7.76 7.68 2.56
C LEU A 272 -7.86 7.34 4.06
N ALA A 273 -6.82 7.64 4.83
CA ALA A 273 -6.83 7.39 6.28
C ALA A 273 -7.93 8.21 6.97
N LEU A 274 -8.08 9.48 6.60
CA LEU A 274 -9.15 10.33 7.14
C LEU A 274 -10.55 9.87 6.71
N ALA A 275 -10.70 9.38 5.47
CA ALA A 275 -11.95 8.78 4.98
C ALA A 275 -12.33 7.52 5.76
N SER A 276 -11.32 6.82 6.28
CA SER A 276 -11.47 5.59 7.07
C SER A 276 -11.60 5.84 8.57
N GLY A 277 -11.69 7.11 8.99
CA GLY A 277 -11.93 7.51 10.38
C GLY A 277 -10.68 7.65 11.25
N HIS A 278 -9.47 7.56 10.68
CA HIS A 278 -8.24 7.79 11.42
C HIS A 278 -8.07 9.26 11.85
N ALA A 279 -7.32 9.47 12.93
CA ALA A 279 -6.94 10.82 13.35
C ALA A 279 -5.84 11.40 12.43
N LEU A 280 -5.71 12.73 12.38
CA LEU A 280 -4.70 13.43 11.55
C LEU A 280 -3.27 12.94 11.80
N ALA A 281 -2.90 12.68 13.07
CA ALA A 281 -1.57 12.17 13.42
C ALA A 281 -1.32 10.74 12.88
N GLU A 282 -2.34 9.88 12.91
CA GLU A 282 -2.27 8.52 12.35
C GLU A 282 -2.20 8.57 10.84
N ALA A 283 -3.01 9.42 10.21
CA ALA A 283 -2.97 9.68 8.78
C ALA A 283 -1.58 10.16 8.33
N MET A 284 -0.98 11.12 9.06
CA MET A 284 0.38 11.59 8.75
C MET A 284 1.41 10.47 8.90
N MET A 285 1.27 9.62 9.92
CA MET A 285 2.18 8.48 10.10
C MET A 285 2.13 7.52 8.91
N LEU A 286 0.93 7.18 8.43
CA LEU A 286 0.75 6.35 7.24
C LEU A 286 1.32 7.02 5.99
N ALA A 287 1.03 8.32 5.78
CA ALA A 287 1.52 9.08 4.65
C ALA A 287 3.05 9.18 4.61
N ASN A 288 3.70 9.43 5.75
CA ASN A 288 5.16 9.47 5.86
C ASN A 288 5.81 8.11 5.60
N LEU A 289 5.15 7.04 6.04
CA LEU A 289 5.61 5.68 5.77
C LEU A 289 5.48 5.33 4.29
N GLY A 290 4.32 5.61 3.69
CA GLY A 290 4.08 5.36 2.27
C GLY A 290 5.04 6.16 1.38
N ALA A 291 5.24 7.45 1.68
CA ALA A 291 6.23 8.27 1.02
C ALA A 291 7.63 7.64 1.08
N GLY A 292 8.05 7.14 2.24
CA GLY A 292 9.35 6.48 2.40
C GLY A 292 9.51 5.19 1.59
N LEU A 293 8.41 4.47 1.33
CA LEU A 293 8.43 3.25 0.52
C LEU A 293 8.43 3.53 -0.99
N VAL A 294 7.64 4.51 -1.45
CA VAL A 294 7.55 4.81 -2.88
C VAL A 294 8.83 5.46 -3.40
N VAL A 295 9.53 6.25 -2.58
CA VAL A 295 10.80 6.88 -3.01
C VAL A 295 11.93 5.89 -3.23
N ALA A 296 11.80 4.66 -2.71
CA ALA A 296 12.75 3.57 -2.94
C ALA A 296 12.48 2.81 -4.25
N LYS A 297 11.41 3.14 -4.97
CA LYS A 297 11.00 2.48 -6.23
C LYS A 297 11.24 3.40 -7.43
N PRO A 298 11.43 2.85 -8.65
CA PRO A 298 11.55 3.64 -9.87
C PRO A 298 10.19 4.21 -10.35
N GLY A 299 10.14 5.49 -10.69
CA GLY A 299 8.98 6.15 -11.30
C GLY A 299 7.81 6.40 -10.33
N THR A 300 6.63 6.69 -10.88
CA THR A 300 5.37 6.84 -10.13
C THR A 300 4.85 5.47 -9.67
N ALA A 301 5.55 4.86 -8.71
CA ALA A 301 5.16 3.57 -8.16
C ALA A 301 3.99 3.71 -7.18
N THR A 302 3.11 2.72 -7.16
CA THR A 302 2.04 2.62 -6.17
C THR A 302 2.46 1.79 -4.95
N LEU A 303 1.69 1.91 -3.89
CA LEU A 303 1.85 1.17 -2.63
C LEU A 303 0.73 0.15 -2.45
N SER A 304 1.07 -1.04 -1.97
CA SER A 304 0.10 -2.06 -1.55
C SER A 304 -0.12 -2.08 -0.03
N ILE A 305 -1.28 -2.58 0.42
CA ILE A 305 -1.56 -2.77 1.86
C ILE A 305 -0.48 -3.64 2.52
N ALA A 306 0.00 -4.69 1.85
CA ALA A 306 1.01 -5.59 2.39
C ALA A 306 2.34 -4.88 2.68
N GLU A 307 2.75 -3.96 1.80
CA GLU A 307 3.96 -3.15 1.99
C GLU A 307 3.77 -2.14 3.13
N LEU A 308 2.60 -1.51 3.23
CA LEU A 308 2.29 -0.58 4.32
C LEU A 308 2.23 -1.31 5.67
N TYR A 309 1.62 -2.50 5.72
CA TYR A 309 1.60 -3.37 6.89
C TYR A 309 3.02 -3.75 7.32
N THR A 310 3.84 -4.20 6.37
CA THR A 310 5.25 -4.52 6.59
C THR A 310 6.00 -3.36 7.23
N ALA A 311 5.87 -2.16 6.67
CA ALA A 311 6.65 -1.01 7.08
C ALA A 311 6.15 -0.38 8.39
N LEU A 312 4.85 -0.48 8.69
CA LEU A 312 4.28 -0.07 9.99
C LEU A 312 4.84 -0.93 11.12
N HIS A 313 4.97 -2.22 10.84
CA HIS A 313 5.47 -3.18 11.79
C HIS A 313 7.01 -3.17 11.82
N GLY A 314 7.68 -2.70 10.75
CA GLY A 314 9.12 -2.40 10.63
C GLY A 314 10.00 -3.63 10.76
N ASP A 315 10.69 -4.10 9.71
CA ASP A 315 11.47 -5.37 9.73
C ASP A 315 10.74 -6.58 10.33
N LYS A 316 9.40 -6.51 10.41
CA LYS A 316 8.51 -7.54 10.95
C LYS A 316 7.88 -8.42 9.89
N LEU A 317 8.32 -8.32 8.63
CA LEU A 317 8.16 -9.42 7.66
C LEU A 317 8.87 -10.68 8.15
N ALA A 318 9.82 -10.55 9.07
CA ALA A 318 10.36 -11.65 9.82
C ALA A 318 9.56 -12.01 11.09
N GLU A 319 8.39 -11.43 11.40
CA GLU A 319 7.68 -11.74 12.66
C GLU A 319 6.35 -12.49 12.49
N TYR A 320 5.56 -12.29 11.42
CA TYR A 320 4.30 -13.01 11.23
C TYR A 320 3.91 -13.20 9.74
N GLY A 321 3.19 -14.25 9.39
CA GLY A 321 2.57 -14.49 8.08
C GLY A 321 3.17 -15.64 7.25
N VAL A 322 2.73 -15.72 5.98
CA VAL A 322 3.26 -16.67 5.00
C VAL A 322 4.68 -16.26 4.59
N ILE A 323 5.64 -17.18 4.71
CA ILE A 323 7.06 -16.90 4.50
C ILE A 323 7.74 -18.04 3.73
N GLY A 324 8.69 -17.69 2.87
CA GLY A 324 9.53 -18.65 2.14
C GLY A 324 10.64 -19.24 3.01
N GLN A 325 11.11 -20.44 2.69
CA GLN A 325 12.11 -21.15 3.49
C GLN A 325 13.40 -20.34 3.78
N PRO A 326 14.05 -19.66 2.82
CA PRO A 326 15.27 -18.89 3.10
C PRO A 326 15.04 -17.79 4.14
N SER A 327 13.96 -17.02 3.97
CA SER A 327 13.60 -15.93 4.88
C SER A 327 13.14 -16.44 6.25
N LEU A 328 12.49 -17.61 6.30
CA LEU A 328 12.13 -18.25 7.57
C LEU A 328 13.35 -18.58 8.41
N ILE A 329 14.40 -19.15 7.79
CA ILE A 329 15.63 -19.52 8.50
C ILE A 329 16.28 -18.28 9.15
N GLU A 330 16.30 -17.16 8.43
CA GLU A 330 16.81 -15.89 8.95
C GLU A 330 15.95 -15.36 10.10
N ALA A 331 14.62 -15.40 9.95
CA ALA A 331 13.66 -14.96 10.96
C ALA A 331 13.77 -15.77 12.27
N VAL A 332 13.89 -17.09 12.15
CA VAL A 332 14.03 -18.02 13.30
C VAL A 332 15.33 -17.77 14.04
N ARG A 333 16.45 -17.65 13.31
CA ARG A 333 17.73 -17.31 13.93
C ARG A 333 17.64 -15.98 14.66
N ALA A 334 17.08 -14.95 14.02
CA ALA A 334 16.93 -13.64 14.65
C ALA A 334 16.09 -13.71 15.94
N ALA A 335 15.00 -14.48 15.96
CA ALA A 335 14.17 -14.70 17.15
C ALA A 335 14.94 -15.40 18.28
N GLN A 336 15.65 -16.47 17.97
CA GLN A 336 16.49 -17.19 18.92
C GLN A 336 17.59 -16.30 19.52
N HIS A 337 18.22 -15.43 18.71
CA HIS A 337 19.21 -14.46 19.20
C HIS A 337 18.61 -13.41 20.15
N ARG A 338 17.30 -13.13 20.03
CA ARG A 338 16.55 -12.29 20.97
C ARG A 338 16.09 -13.03 22.22
N GLY A 339 16.36 -14.34 22.31
CA GLY A 339 15.94 -15.20 23.42
C GLY A 339 14.49 -15.67 23.35
N GLU A 340 13.84 -15.52 22.19
CA GLU A 340 12.50 -16.06 21.93
C GLU A 340 12.63 -17.57 21.64
N ARG A 341 11.88 -18.43 22.33
CA ARG A 341 11.76 -19.86 21.99
C ARG A 341 10.85 -20.02 20.77
N VAL A 342 11.37 -20.70 19.76
CA VAL A 342 10.67 -20.98 18.51
C VAL A 342 10.13 -22.40 18.51
N VAL A 343 8.81 -22.51 18.41
CA VAL A 343 8.06 -23.75 18.30
C VAL A 343 7.74 -24.02 16.84
N MET A 344 7.84 -25.27 16.39
CA MET A 344 7.45 -25.67 15.04
C MET A 344 6.53 -26.89 15.08
N THR A 345 5.50 -26.87 14.23
CA THR A 345 4.64 -28.02 13.95
C THR A 345 4.39 -28.13 12.46
N ASN A 346 3.93 -29.30 11.99
CA ASN A 346 3.59 -29.49 10.59
C ASN A 346 2.32 -30.32 10.37
N GLY A 347 1.66 -30.12 9.23
CA GLY A 347 0.50 -30.90 8.83
C GLY A 347 -0.12 -30.47 7.49
N CYS A 348 -1.14 -31.21 7.06
CA CYS A 348 -1.84 -30.90 5.80
C CYS A 348 -2.80 -29.71 5.94
N PHE A 349 -3.45 -29.56 7.09
CA PHE A 349 -4.44 -28.50 7.39
C PHE A 349 -5.47 -28.27 6.29
N ASP A 350 -5.97 -29.36 5.72
CA ASP A 350 -6.80 -29.33 4.52
C ASP A 350 -8.21 -28.80 4.81
N ILE A 351 -8.83 -29.26 5.89
CA ILE A 351 -10.02 -28.64 6.47
C ILE A 351 -9.72 -28.38 7.94
N LEU A 352 -9.72 -27.10 8.32
CA LEU A 352 -9.53 -26.69 9.71
C LEU A 352 -10.81 -26.87 10.52
N HIS A 353 -10.65 -27.19 11.80
CA HIS A 353 -11.73 -27.32 12.77
C HIS A 353 -11.21 -26.94 14.15
N ALA A 354 -12.10 -26.83 15.15
CA ALA A 354 -11.77 -26.37 16.49
C ALA A 354 -10.57 -27.11 17.12
N GLY A 355 -10.48 -28.43 16.94
CA GLY A 355 -9.33 -29.22 17.39
C GLY A 355 -7.97 -28.76 16.84
N HIS A 356 -7.89 -28.30 15.58
CA HIS A 356 -6.64 -27.73 15.04
C HIS A 356 -6.31 -26.39 15.69
N VAL A 357 -7.32 -25.56 15.98
CA VAL A 357 -7.11 -24.26 16.65
C VAL A 357 -6.60 -24.50 18.07
N ALA A 358 -7.26 -25.37 18.83
CA ALA A 358 -6.84 -25.74 20.18
C ALA A 358 -5.42 -26.33 20.20
N TYR A 359 -5.09 -27.22 19.26
CA TYR A 359 -3.74 -27.78 19.12
C TYR A 359 -2.68 -26.69 18.85
N LEU A 360 -2.95 -25.76 17.92
CA LEU A 360 -2.02 -24.68 17.59
C LEU A 360 -1.86 -23.71 18.77
N GLU A 361 -2.92 -23.43 19.52
CA GLU A 361 -2.84 -22.63 20.76
C GLU A 361 -2.00 -23.33 21.83
N GLN A 362 -2.15 -24.64 22.01
CA GLN A 362 -1.32 -25.41 22.94
C GLN A 362 0.14 -25.42 22.51
N ALA A 363 0.43 -25.59 21.22
CA ALA A 363 1.78 -25.50 20.67
C ALA A 363 2.39 -24.11 20.91
N LYS A 364 1.63 -23.04 20.64
CA LYS A 364 2.06 -21.65 20.89
C LYS A 364 2.39 -21.40 22.36
N ARG A 365 1.75 -22.06 23.32
CA ARG A 365 2.08 -21.87 24.76
C ARG A 365 3.46 -22.40 25.16
N LEU A 366 4.11 -23.19 24.30
CA LEU A 366 5.43 -23.75 24.58
C LEU A 366 6.59 -22.79 24.26
N GLY A 367 6.32 -21.69 23.54
CA GLY A 367 7.34 -20.69 23.20
C GLY A 367 6.76 -19.38 22.68
N GLU A 368 7.62 -18.42 22.44
CA GLU A 368 7.23 -17.07 22.03
C GLU A 368 6.84 -16.99 20.56
N ARG A 369 7.23 -17.97 19.73
CA ARG A 369 6.93 -18.04 18.28
C ARG A 369 6.45 -19.44 17.87
N LEU A 370 5.51 -19.52 16.93
CA LEU A 370 4.99 -20.76 16.34
C LEU A 370 5.10 -20.73 14.81
N ILE A 371 5.81 -21.71 14.28
CA ILE A 371 5.90 -22.04 12.85
C ILE A 371 4.91 -23.17 12.54
N VAL A 372 4.13 -23.00 11.49
CA VAL A 372 3.30 -24.06 10.90
C VAL A 372 3.82 -24.39 9.50
N ALA A 373 4.44 -25.57 9.37
CA ALA A 373 4.84 -26.11 8.08
C ALA A 373 3.69 -26.88 7.41
N VAL A 374 3.41 -26.55 6.17
CA VAL A 374 2.22 -26.98 5.44
C VAL A 374 2.61 -27.78 4.20
N ASN A 375 2.10 -29.00 4.06
CA ASN A 375 2.30 -29.81 2.86
C ASN A 375 1.71 -29.10 1.63
N ASP A 376 2.42 -29.10 0.50
CA ASP A 376 1.85 -28.67 -0.78
C ASP A 376 0.81 -29.66 -1.34
N ASP A 377 0.16 -29.25 -2.43
CA ASP A 377 -0.95 -30.01 -3.00
C ASP A 377 -0.48 -31.35 -3.60
N ALA A 378 0.73 -31.40 -4.15
CA ALA A 378 1.31 -32.62 -4.70
C ALA A 378 1.66 -33.63 -3.60
N SER A 379 2.26 -33.18 -2.50
CA SER A 379 2.60 -33.97 -1.31
C SER A 379 1.34 -34.55 -0.67
N ILE A 380 0.27 -33.76 -0.52
CA ILE A 380 -1.01 -34.28 -0.01
C ILE A 380 -1.62 -35.30 -0.97
N GLY A 381 -1.57 -35.05 -2.27
CA GLY A 381 -2.06 -36.00 -3.28
C GLY A 381 -1.37 -37.36 -3.22
N ARG A 382 -0.05 -37.39 -2.98
CA ARG A 382 0.71 -38.63 -2.76
C ARG A 382 0.33 -39.32 -1.44
N LEU A 383 0.14 -38.56 -0.36
CA LEU A 383 -0.13 -39.09 0.98
C LEU A 383 -1.58 -39.57 1.18
N LYS A 384 -2.56 -38.88 0.60
CA LYS A 384 -4.00 -39.07 0.87
C LYS A 384 -4.83 -39.41 -0.37
N GLY A 385 -4.19 -39.48 -1.55
CA GLY A 385 -4.82 -39.83 -2.81
C GLY A 385 -5.26 -38.62 -3.65
N PRO A 386 -5.64 -38.85 -4.93
CA PRO A 386 -5.78 -37.80 -5.95
C PRO A 386 -6.96 -36.85 -5.74
N LYS A 387 -7.89 -37.17 -4.83
CA LYS A 387 -9.03 -36.31 -4.47
C LYS A 387 -8.70 -35.31 -3.35
N ARG A 388 -7.43 -35.26 -2.92
CA ARG A 388 -6.94 -34.38 -1.84
C ARG A 388 -5.70 -33.63 -2.34
N PRO A 389 -5.49 -32.37 -1.92
CA PRO A 389 -6.32 -31.63 -0.97
C PRO A 389 -7.61 -31.08 -1.58
N ILE A 390 -8.58 -30.74 -0.73
CA ILE A 390 -9.80 -30.03 -1.14
C ILE A 390 -9.51 -28.54 -1.27
N ASN A 391 -8.74 -27.99 -0.34
CA ASN A 391 -8.33 -26.60 -0.37
C ASN A 391 -6.91 -26.47 -0.95
N PRO A 392 -6.69 -25.64 -1.97
CA PRO A 392 -5.36 -25.41 -2.53
C PRO A 392 -4.42 -24.78 -1.49
N LEU A 393 -3.12 -25.00 -1.66
CA LEU A 393 -2.07 -24.58 -0.73
C LEU A 393 -2.19 -23.12 -0.29
N ASN A 394 -2.38 -22.20 -1.25
CA ASN A 394 -2.47 -20.77 -0.96
C ASN A 394 -3.59 -20.44 0.04
N ARG A 395 -4.77 -21.06 -0.08
CA ARG A 395 -5.89 -20.86 0.83
C ARG A 395 -5.60 -21.42 2.22
N ARG A 396 -5.00 -22.61 2.28
CA ARG A 396 -4.63 -23.24 3.57
C ARG A 396 -3.63 -22.39 4.33
N MET A 397 -2.60 -21.89 3.63
CA MET A 397 -1.59 -21.02 4.23
C MET A 397 -2.18 -19.69 4.70
N GLN A 398 -3.07 -19.08 3.91
CA GLN A 398 -3.73 -17.81 4.28
C GLN A 398 -4.60 -17.96 5.53
N VAL A 399 -5.38 -19.04 5.65
CA VAL A 399 -6.21 -19.27 6.84
C VAL A 399 -5.35 -19.50 8.07
N LEU A 400 -4.27 -20.28 7.96
CA LEU A 400 -3.34 -20.51 9.06
C LEU A 400 -2.64 -19.23 9.50
N ALA A 401 -2.23 -18.38 8.56
CA ALA A 401 -1.60 -17.08 8.87
C ALA A 401 -2.58 -16.11 9.56
N GLY A 402 -3.89 -16.31 9.41
CA GLY A 402 -4.91 -15.53 10.12
C GLY A 402 -5.21 -16.01 11.54
N LEU A 403 -4.66 -17.15 11.98
CA LEU A 403 -4.87 -17.66 13.34
C LEU A 403 -3.94 -16.93 14.31
N GLY A 404 -4.50 -16.31 15.35
CA GLY A 404 -3.72 -15.53 16.33
C GLY A 404 -2.63 -16.30 17.09
N ALA A 405 -2.64 -17.63 17.04
CA ALA A 405 -1.61 -18.49 17.62
C ALA A 405 -0.39 -18.70 16.70
N VAL A 406 -0.50 -18.40 15.40
CA VAL A 406 0.51 -18.74 14.39
C VAL A 406 1.32 -17.51 14.02
N ASP A 407 2.64 -17.62 14.14
CA ASP A 407 3.56 -16.57 13.70
C ASP A 407 3.91 -16.80 12.24
N TRP A 408 4.53 -17.92 11.88
CA TRP A 408 4.99 -18.14 10.52
C TRP A 408 4.34 -19.35 9.86
N VAL A 409 4.03 -19.22 8.56
CA VAL A 409 3.51 -20.33 7.75
C VAL A 409 4.41 -20.56 6.56
N VAL A 410 4.90 -21.78 6.41
CA VAL A 410 5.85 -22.16 5.35
C VAL A 410 5.38 -23.42 4.64
N ALA A 411 5.53 -23.48 3.32
CA ALA A 411 5.19 -24.67 2.54
C ALA A 411 6.38 -25.61 2.39
N PHE A 412 6.11 -26.91 2.25
CA PHE A 412 7.11 -27.90 1.83
C PHE A 412 6.49 -28.96 0.91
N SER A 413 7.32 -29.50 0.01
CA SER A 413 6.89 -30.41 -1.06
C SER A 413 7.26 -31.87 -0.84
N ASP A 414 8.20 -32.13 0.06
CA ASP A 414 8.66 -33.48 0.38
C ASP A 414 7.57 -34.30 1.09
N ASP A 415 7.75 -35.63 1.13
CA ASP A 415 6.83 -36.54 1.81
C ASP A 415 6.88 -36.39 3.34
N THR A 416 8.01 -35.90 3.86
CA THR A 416 8.20 -35.57 5.28
C THR A 416 8.74 -34.14 5.42
N PRO A 417 8.50 -33.45 6.55
CA PRO A 417 9.03 -32.11 6.79
C PRO A 417 10.52 -32.11 7.17
N GLN A 418 11.21 -33.25 7.15
CA GLN A 418 12.53 -33.44 7.77
C GLN A 418 13.57 -32.43 7.26
N ALA A 419 13.73 -32.29 5.94
CA ALA A 419 14.71 -31.37 5.35
C ALA A 419 14.44 -29.90 5.74
N LEU A 420 13.17 -29.51 5.85
CA LEU A 420 12.81 -28.17 6.30
C LEU A 420 13.12 -27.98 7.79
N ILE A 421 12.79 -28.96 8.64
CA ILE A 421 13.08 -28.91 10.08
C ILE A 421 14.59 -28.86 10.34
N GLU A 422 15.38 -29.64 9.61
CA GLU A 422 16.85 -29.64 9.70
C GLU A 422 17.47 -28.31 9.25
N ALA A 423 16.84 -27.61 8.31
CA ALA A 423 17.28 -26.29 7.88
C ALA A 423 16.89 -25.18 8.87
N VAL A 424 15.73 -25.31 9.51
CA VAL A 424 15.17 -24.31 10.42
C VAL A 424 15.71 -24.44 11.85
N LEU A 425 15.87 -25.67 12.36
CA LEU A 425 16.28 -26.01 13.73
C LEU A 425 15.52 -25.22 14.81
N PRO A 426 14.21 -25.47 14.98
CA PRO A 426 13.41 -24.84 16.03
C PRO A 426 13.86 -25.28 17.44
N ASP A 427 13.59 -24.48 18.46
CA ASP A 427 13.87 -24.84 19.86
C ASP A 427 12.94 -25.95 20.36
N ILE A 428 11.71 -26.01 19.84
CA ILE A 428 10.73 -27.03 20.20
C ILE A 428 10.02 -27.55 18.95
N LEU A 429 10.12 -28.85 18.68
CA LEU A 429 9.33 -29.52 17.66
C LEU A 429 8.11 -30.18 18.30
N VAL A 430 6.92 -29.85 17.79
CA VAL A 430 5.65 -30.32 18.32
C VAL A 430 4.91 -31.16 17.30
N LYS A 431 4.37 -32.29 17.76
CA LYS A 431 3.47 -33.12 16.97
C LYS A 431 2.22 -33.48 17.77
N GLY A 432 1.06 -33.47 17.12
CA GLY A 432 -0.19 -33.99 17.68
C GLY A 432 -0.36 -35.47 17.37
N GLY A 433 -0.87 -36.24 18.33
CA GLY A 433 -1.23 -37.66 18.14
C GLY A 433 -0.44 -38.64 18.99
N ASP A 434 -0.56 -39.92 18.66
CA ASP A 434 0.05 -41.04 19.39
C ASP A 434 1.47 -41.37 18.86
N TYR A 435 2.22 -40.34 18.45
CA TYR A 435 3.60 -40.54 17.98
C TYR A 435 4.54 -40.73 19.17
N LEU A 436 5.53 -41.62 19.03
CA LEU A 436 6.69 -41.61 19.91
C LEU A 436 7.62 -40.47 19.48
N PRO A 437 8.23 -39.72 20.42
CA PRO A 437 9.15 -38.64 20.08
C PRO A 437 10.29 -39.05 19.13
N GLU A 438 10.78 -40.29 19.25
CA GLU A 438 11.80 -40.87 18.36
C GLU A 438 11.36 -41.08 16.90
N ASP A 439 10.06 -41.16 16.62
CA ASP A 439 9.53 -41.42 15.26
C ASP A 439 9.17 -40.12 14.50
N ILE A 440 9.40 -38.96 15.11
CA ILE A 440 9.06 -37.67 14.51
C ILE A 440 10.17 -37.26 13.53
N ALA A 441 9.83 -37.20 12.25
CA ALA A 441 10.71 -36.74 11.19
C ALA A 441 11.35 -35.37 11.50
N GLY A 442 12.68 -35.30 11.54
CA GLY A 442 13.45 -34.12 11.93
C GLY A 442 13.73 -33.98 13.45
N GLY A 443 13.15 -34.84 14.30
CA GLY A 443 13.30 -34.78 15.76
C GLY A 443 14.73 -35.03 16.25
N GLU A 444 15.46 -35.98 15.65
CA GLU A 444 16.86 -36.26 16.00
C GLU A 444 17.75 -35.02 15.81
N ALA A 445 17.56 -34.29 14.71
CA ALA A 445 18.30 -33.07 14.42
C ALA A 445 18.01 -31.94 15.43
N VAL A 446 16.74 -31.77 15.83
CA VAL A 446 16.35 -30.79 16.85
C VAL A 446 16.96 -31.11 18.21
N ILE A 447 16.95 -32.38 18.62
CA ILE A 447 17.57 -32.81 19.89
C ILE A 447 19.09 -32.61 19.84
N ALA A 448 19.73 -32.96 18.72
CA ALA A 448 21.16 -32.78 18.53
C ALA A 448 21.59 -31.30 18.55
N SER A 449 20.71 -30.37 18.12
CA SER A 449 20.92 -28.93 18.22
C SER A 449 20.57 -28.33 19.60
N GLY A 450 20.17 -29.15 20.57
CA GLY A 450 19.82 -28.72 21.92
C GLY A 450 18.36 -28.32 22.14
N GLY A 451 17.49 -28.58 21.16
CA GLY A 451 16.04 -28.36 21.26
C GLY A 451 15.28 -29.53 21.89
N GLU A 452 13.97 -29.38 22.02
CA GLU A 452 13.05 -30.35 22.63
C GLU A 452 12.05 -30.89 21.60
N VAL A 453 11.68 -32.17 21.71
CA VAL A 453 10.56 -32.75 20.93
C VAL A 453 9.40 -33.06 21.89
N LYS A 454 8.20 -32.55 21.57
CA LYS A 454 7.01 -32.71 22.39
C LYS A 454 5.84 -33.27 21.60
N VAL A 455 5.12 -34.18 22.25
CA VAL A 455 3.89 -34.75 21.72
C VAL A 455 2.73 -34.20 22.53
N LEU A 456 1.79 -33.54 21.86
CA LEU A 456 0.58 -33.01 22.49
C LEU A 456 -0.58 -33.98 22.29
N GLY A 457 -1.31 -34.26 23.37
CA GLY A 457 -2.53 -35.07 23.31
C GLY A 457 -3.64 -34.35 22.55
N PHE A 458 -4.40 -35.08 21.73
CA PHE A 458 -5.61 -34.54 21.12
C PHE A 458 -6.71 -34.36 22.17
N GLU A 459 -7.45 -33.24 22.10
CA GLU A 459 -8.77 -33.17 22.73
C GLU A 459 -9.74 -34.06 21.94
N ASP A 460 -10.46 -34.92 22.64
CA ASP A 460 -11.34 -35.96 22.08
C ASP A 460 -12.38 -35.40 21.08
N GLY A 461 -12.52 -36.11 19.94
CA GLY A 461 -13.84 -36.26 19.29
C GLY A 461 -14.05 -35.72 17.86
N VAL A 462 -13.10 -35.06 17.20
CA VAL A 462 -13.33 -34.53 15.84
C VAL A 462 -12.15 -34.77 14.89
N SER A 463 -12.20 -35.90 14.18
CA SER A 463 -11.28 -36.19 13.06
C SER A 463 -11.83 -35.61 11.76
N THR A 464 -10.98 -34.93 10.99
CA THR A 464 -11.32 -34.42 9.63
C THR A 464 -11.85 -35.54 8.72
N THR A 465 -11.33 -36.77 8.86
CA THR A 465 -11.76 -37.93 8.10
C THR A 465 -13.17 -38.39 8.49
N ALA A 466 -13.52 -38.30 9.78
CA ALA A 466 -14.86 -38.67 10.27
C ALA A 466 -15.92 -37.64 9.85
N MET A 467 -15.60 -36.34 9.85
CA MET A 467 -16.53 -35.30 9.36
C MET A 467 -16.83 -35.47 7.86
N ILE A 468 -15.82 -35.78 7.05
CA ILE A 468 -16.01 -36.00 5.60
C ILE A 468 -16.82 -37.26 5.33
N SER A 469 -16.58 -38.36 6.05
CA SER A 469 -17.43 -39.56 5.93
C SER A 469 -18.89 -39.23 6.26
N SER A 470 -19.15 -38.44 7.31
CA SER A 470 -20.52 -38.05 7.67
C SER A 470 -21.22 -37.14 6.64
N ILE A 471 -20.44 -36.40 5.83
CA ILE A 471 -20.98 -35.57 4.74
C ILE A 471 -21.25 -36.42 3.50
N LEU A 472 -20.39 -37.38 3.19
CA LEU A 472 -20.56 -38.31 2.06
C LEU A 472 -21.67 -39.35 2.31
N ASP A 473 -21.87 -39.79 3.56
CA ASP A 473 -22.94 -40.73 3.93
C ASP A 473 -24.34 -40.09 3.96
N ARG A 474 -24.45 -38.76 3.86
CA ARG A 474 -25.74 -38.03 3.78
C ARG A 474 -26.30 -37.89 2.36
N GLU A 475 -25.58 -38.35 1.33
CA GLU A 475 -26.03 -38.35 -0.07
C GLU A 475 -26.60 -39.69 -0.55
N HIS A 476 -26.94 -40.62 0.36
CA HIS A 476 -27.67 -41.86 0.06
C HIS A 476 -29.11 -41.88 0.58
#